data_AF-A0A7Y3UNR9-F1
#
_entry.id   AF-A0A7Y3UNR9-F1
#
_cell.length_a   1.000
_cell.length_b   1.000
_cell.length_c   1.000
_cell.angle_alpha   90.00
_cell.angle_beta   90.00
_cell.angle_gamma   90.00
#
_symmetry.space_group_name_H-M   'P 1'
#
loop_
_entity.id
_entity.type
_entity.pdbx_description
1 polymer ?
#
loop_
_entity_poly.entity_id
_entity_poly.type
_entity_poly.pdbx_seq_one_letter_code
_entity_poly.pdbx_strand_id
1 'polypeptide(L)' 'MFIFLDESGDLGFDFNKRKTTKKFVITLLVCNSDETRREFTKAVRRTLKNKLNRGKKNLRHIPITNWF' A
#
# COMPACT_ATOMS: atom_id res chain seq x y z
N MET A 1 -16.80 5.62 8.37
CA MET A 1 -15.82 4.53 8.50
C MET A 1 -15.28 4.20 7.12
N PHE A 2 -13.96 4.16 6.97
CA PHE A 2 -13.27 3.82 5.72
C PHE A 2 -12.35 2.63 5.98
N ILE A 3 -12.34 1.67 5.06
CA ILE A 3 -11.49 0.47 5.15
C ILE A 3 -10.67 0.39 3.87
N PHE A 4 -9.35 0.36 4.01
CA PHE A 4 -8.42 0.12 2.91
C PHE A 4 -7.87 -1.29 3.06
N LEU A 5 -7.88 -2.03 1.95
CA LEU A 5 -7.31 -3.36 1.82
C LEU A 5 -6.03 -3.23 1.00
N ASP A 6 -4.95 -3.85 1.47
CA ASP A 6 -3.75 -4.05 0.66
C ASP A 6 -3.73 -5.50 0.15
N GLU A 7 -3.45 -5.67 -1.14
CA GLU A 7 -3.39 -6.97 -1.83
C GLU A 7 -2.09 -7.74 -1.53
N SER A 8 -1.37 -7.36 -0.46
CA SER A 8 -0.08 -7.94 -0.07
C SER A 8 -0.08 -9.46 0.19
N GLY A 9 -1.27 -10.10 0.18
CA GLY A 9 -1.47 -11.53 0.34
C GLY A 9 -1.77 -12.31 -0.95
N ASP A 10 -1.98 -11.66 -2.09
CA ASP A 10 -2.38 -12.31 -3.35
C ASP A 10 -1.18 -12.72 -4.23
N LEU A 11 -0.06 -13.15 -3.63
CA LEU A 11 1.11 -13.59 -4.40
C LEU A 11 0.91 -14.94 -5.12
N GLY A 12 -0.35 -15.35 -5.36
CA GLY A 12 -0.69 -16.59 -6.05
C GLY A 12 -0.41 -17.80 -5.19
N PHE A 13 -1.43 -18.26 -4.47
CA PHE A 13 -1.41 -19.57 -3.78
C PHE A 13 -1.32 -20.68 -4.83
N ASP A 14 -0.11 -21.05 -5.21
CA ASP A 14 0.11 -22.24 -6.03
C ASP A 14 0.37 -23.43 -5.10
N PHE A 15 -0.70 -24.14 -4.73
CA PHE A 15 -0.60 -25.31 -3.85
C PHE A 15 0.18 -26.48 -4.48
N ASN A 16 0.49 -26.42 -5.79
CA ASN A 16 1.36 -27.38 -6.46
C ASN A 16 2.86 -27.05 -6.29
N LYS A 17 3.21 -25.81 -5.90
CA LYS A 17 4.59 -25.41 -5.61
C LYS A 17 5.03 -25.81 -4.19
N ARG A 18 6.19 -26.45 -4.12
CA ARG A 18 6.87 -26.74 -2.85
C ARG A 18 7.26 -25.41 -2.19
N LYS A 19 6.91 -25.25 -0.89
CA LYS A 19 7.07 -24.03 -0.05
C LYS A 19 5.99 -22.95 -0.19
N THR A 20 4.87 -23.21 -0.88
CA THR A 20 3.70 -22.32 -0.80
C THR A 20 3.18 -22.22 0.62
N THR A 21 2.94 -20.98 1.08
CA THR A 21 2.39 -20.73 2.41
C THR A 21 0.95 -21.20 2.50
N LYS A 22 0.57 -21.86 3.60
CA LYS A 22 -0.84 -22.18 3.91
C LYS A 22 -1.57 -21.03 4.60
N LYS A 23 -0.89 -19.91 4.83
CA LYS A 23 -1.42 -18.74 5.53
C LYS A 23 -1.75 -17.65 4.51
N PHE A 24 -2.98 -17.17 4.57
CA PHE A 24 -3.41 -15.98 3.85
C PHE A 24 -3.26 -14.75 4.73
N VAL A 25 -2.50 -13.76 4.27
CA VAL A 25 -2.22 -12.54 5.01
C VAL A 25 -2.97 -11.40 4.35
N ILE A 26 -3.95 -10.85 5.06
CA ILE A 26 -4.64 -9.63 4.66
C ILE A 26 -4.17 -8.48 5.54
N THR A 27 -3.98 -7.31 4.94
CA THR A 27 -3.68 -6.09 5.66
C THR A 27 -4.87 -5.15 5.54
N LEU A 28 -5.32 -4.63 6.68
CA LEU A 28 -6.44 -3.70 6.78
C LEU A 28 -5.99 -2.41 7.45
N LEU A 29 -6.34 -1.28 6.84
CA LEU A 29 -6.29 0.03 7.49
C LEU A 29 -7.72 0.54 7.68
N VAL A 30 -8.13 0.72 8.93
CA VAL A 30 -9.47 1.20 9.30
C VAL A 30 -9.40 2.62 9.82
N CYS A 31 -10.13 3.54 9.19
CA CYS A 31 -10.29 4.93 9.61
C CYS A 31 -11.72 5.17 10.09
N ASN A 32 -11.88 5.52 11.37
CA ASN A 32 -13.21 5.71 11.96
C ASN A 32 -13.83 7.08 11.64
N SER A 33 -13.04 8.05 11.20
CA SER A 33 -13.49 9.38 10.78
C SER A 33 -12.85 9.82 9.47
N ASP A 34 -13.45 10.83 8.83
CA ASP A 34 -12.89 11.44 7.62
C ASP A 34 -11.60 12.20 7.91
N GLU A 35 -11.45 12.76 9.12
CA GLU A 35 -10.22 13.40 9.57
C GLU A 35 -9.04 12.41 9.61
N THR A 36 -9.23 11.24 10.22
CA THR A 36 -8.20 10.19 10.26
C THR A 36 -7.81 9.74 8.86
N ARG A 37 -8.79 9.63 7.94
CA ARG A 37 -8.53 9.31 6.54
C ARG A 37 -7.64 10.37 5.87
N ARG A 38 -7.94 11.66 6.06
CA ARG A 38 -7.17 12.78 5.47
C ARG A 38 -5.74 12.83 6.00
N GLU A 39 -5.53 12.64 7.30
CA GLU A 39 -4.20 12.62 7.89
C GLU A 39 -3.37 11.42 7.40
N PHE A 40 -3.98 10.24 7.24
CA PHE A 40 -3.31 9.10 6.62
C PHE A 40 -2.93 9.38 5.17
N THR A 41 -3.85 9.92 4.35
CA THR A 41 -3.54 10.33 2.97
C THR A 41 -2.35 11.30 2.93
N LYS A 42 -2.33 12.30 3.82
CA LYS A 42 -1.22 13.27 3.94
C LYS A 42 0.10 12.58 4.30
N ALA A 43 0.08 11.64 5.25
CA ALA A 43 1.26 10.87 5.65
C ALA A 43 1.80 10.00 4.51
N VAL A 44 0.92 9.34 3.74
CA VAL A 44 1.31 8.55 2.56
C VAL A 44 1.93 9.45 1.49
N ARG A 45 1.30 10.59 1.16
CA ARG A 45 1.85 11.57 0.21
C ARG A 45 3.25 12.05 0.60
N ARG A 46 3.44 12.39 1.88
CA ARG A 46 4.75 12.80 2.41
C ARG A 46 5.78 11.67 2.30
N THR A 47 5.37 10.43 2.58
CA THR A 47 6.23 9.25 2.48
C THR A 47 6.66 9.00 1.03
N LEU A 48 5.73 9.03 0.07
CA LEU A 48 6.04 8.88 -1.34
C LEU A 48 7.00 9.96 -1.82
N LYS A 49 6.73 11.23 -1.48
CA LYS A 49 7.63 12.35 -1.82
C LYS A 49 9.03 12.17 -1.25
N ASN A 50 9.15 11.76 0.00
CA ASN A 50 10.42 11.74 0.72
C ASN A 50 11.25 10.46 0.51
N LYS A 51 10.61 9.33 0.25
CA LYS A 51 11.29 8.03 0.09
C LYS A 51 11.46 7.63 -1.37
N LEU A 52 10.41 7.81 -2.18
CA LEU A 52 10.43 7.33 -3.55
C LEU A 52 10.94 8.38 -4.54
N ASN A 53 10.60 9.65 -4.30
CA ASN A 53 10.96 10.75 -5.20
C ASN A 53 12.26 11.48 -4.79
N ARG A 54 12.96 11.04 -3.73
CA ARG A 54 14.10 11.79 -3.14
C ARG A 54 15.49 11.34 -3.61
N GLY A 55 15.60 10.66 -4.74
CA GLY A 55 16.92 10.34 -5.28
C GLY A 55 16.92 9.57 -6.60
N LYS A 56 17.59 10.18 -7.60
CA LYS A 56 18.13 9.59 -8.84
C LYS A 56 17.20 9.51 -10.05
N LYS A 57 17.80 9.92 -11.17
CA LYS A 57 17.32 10.11 -12.54
C LYS A 57 16.66 8.89 -13.23
N ASN A 58 16.39 7.78 -12.53
CA ASN A 58 15.93 6.51 -13.14
C ASN A 58 14.85 5.74 -12.34
N LEU A 59 14.26 6.29 -11.29
CA LEU A 59 13.08 5.68 -10.66
C LEU A 59 11.80 6.21 -11.33
N ARG A 60 10.84 5.31 -11.59
CA ARG A 60 9.51 5.65 -12.12
C ARG A 60 8.92 6.75 -11.25
N HIS A 61 8.79 7.96 -11.80
CA HIS A 61 8.04 9.02 -11.14
C HIS A 61 6.63 8.49 -10.89
N ILE A 62 6.25 8.34 -9.63
CA ILE A 62 4.90 7.92 -9.29
C ILE A 62 4.07 9.19 -9.11
N PRO A 63 3.16 9.52 -10.05
CA PRO A 63 2.27 10.65 -9.89
C PRO A 63 1.37 10.42 -8.68
N ILE A 64 1.39 11.36 -7.75
CA ILE A 64 0.64 11.31 -6.49
C ILE A 64 -0.88 11.36 -6.74
N THR A 65 -1.31 11.81 -7.93
CA THR A 65 -2.70 11.95 -8.34
C THR A 65 -3.39 10.63 -8.68
N ASN A 66 -2.66 9.54 -8.92
CA ASN A 66 -3.25 8.26 -9.34
C ASN A 66 -3.56 7.29 -8.18
N TRP A 67 -3.28 7.66 -6.93
CA TRP A 67 -3.33 6.75 -5.77
C TRP A 67 -4.38 7.12 -4.72
N PHE A 68 -5.19 8.17 -4.94
CA PHE A 68 -6.19 8.67 -3.99
C PHE A 68 -7.45 9.18 -4.66
#